data_AF-A0A5B1QRX4-F1
#
_entry.id   AF-A0A5B1QRX4-F1
#
_cell.length_a   1.000
_cell.length_b   1.000
_cell.length_c   1.000
_cell.angle_alpha   90.00
_cell.angle_beta   90.00
_cell.angle_gamma   90.00
#
_symmetry.space_group_name_H-M   'P 1'
#
loop_
_entity.id
_entity.type
_entity.pdbx_description
1 polymer ?
#
loop_
_entity_poly.entity_id
_entity_poly.type
_entity_poly.pdbx_seq_one_letter_code
_entity_poly.pdbx_strand_id
1 'polypeptide(L)'
;MVPIALAVGGSSNIILAWLWWHNRSQTGFAPLDDYQVLKENLDLVAPVNSTPNSSAIVSSICNDIYLLPVLTLGYSISKHYADNASTPSDSCPSPRRLLFYIPGRISPPALCLAHAVGLTPHPVTYIEPPHNGEGVYHRFADQYTKLALWALDQIGIERAVYLDGDTIVRRRFDELFD
;
A
#
# COMPACT_ATOMS: atom_id res chain seq x y z
N MET A 1 13.37 5.21 58.32
CA MET A 1 13.42 4.23 57.20
C MET A 1 12.68 4.71 55.94
N VAL A 2 11.61 5.50 56.05
CA VAL A 2 10.86 6.09 54.91
C VAL A 2 11.69 6.96 53.93
N PRO A 3 12.67 7.80 54.34
CA PRO A 3 13.36 8.68 53.39
C PRO A 3 14.31 7.94 52.44
N ILE A 4 14.85 6.79 52.87
CA ILE A 4 15.74 5.96 52.05
C ILE A 4 14.93 5.25 50.95
N ALA A 5 13.73 4.76 51.28
CA ALA A 5 12.86 4.11 50.30
C ALA A 5 12.40 5.07 49.19
N LEU A 6 12.12 6.33 49.53
CA LEU A 6 11.75 7.36 48.55
C LEU A 6 12.94 7.76 47.65
N ALA A 7 14.14 7.87 48.23
CA ALA A 7 15.35 8.15 47.46
C ALA A 7 15.67 7.02 46.46
N VAL A 8 15.54 5.77 46.89
CA VAL A 8 15.75 4.59 46.03
C VAL A 8 14.68 4.52 44.94
N GLY A 9 13.39 4.70 45.28
CA GLY A 9 12.31 4.69 44.29
C GLY A 9 12.43 5.80 43.25
N GLY A 10 12.84 7.01 43.66
CA GLY A 10 13.07 8.13 42.74
C GLY A 10 14.23 7.87 41.78
N SER A 11 15.35 7.35 42.29
CA SER A 11 16.52 7.03 41.46
C SER A 11 16.26 5.85 40.51
N SER A 12 15.52 4.82 40.93
CA SER A 12 15.10 3.74 40.02
C SER A 12 14.22 4.24 38.87
N ASN A 13 13.27 5.16 39.12
CA ASN A 13 12.44 5.71 38.05
C ASN A 13 13.24 6.55 37.05
N ILE A 14 14.23 7.32 37.50
CA ILE A 14 15.12 8.10 36.63
C ILE A 14 15.98 7.17 35.77
N ILE A 15 16.54 6.10 36.36
CA ILE A 15 17.33 5.11 35.63
C ILE A 15 16.48 4.39 34.59
N LEU A 16 15.25 3.98 34.94
CA LEU A 16 14.34 3.32 34.00
C LEU A 16 13.91 4.27 32.87
N ALA A 17 13.65 5.55 33.17
CA ALA A 17 13.33 6.55 32.15
C ALA A 17 14.52 6.81 31.21
N TRP A 18 15.74 6.88 31.75
CA TRP A 18 16.96 7.04 30.96
C TRP A 18 17.24 5.81 30.08
N LEU A 19 17.11 4.60 30.63
CA LEU A 19 17.23 3.35 29.87
C LEU A 19 16.16 3.25 28.80
N TRP A 20 14.91 3.62 29.09
CA TRP A 20 13.83 3.61 28.09
C TRP A 20 14.08 4.63 26.97
N TRP A 21 14.52 5.84 27.30
CA TRP A 21 14.86 6.87 26.32
C TRP A 21 16.03 6.45 25.43
N HIS A 22 17.08 5.86 26.02
CA HIS A 22 18.27 5.43 25.28
C HIS A 22 18.04 4.12 24.51
N ASN A 23 17.11 3.26 24.94
CA ASN A 23 16.74 2.07 24.20
C ASN A 23 15.78 2.41 23.04
N ARG A 24 14.95 3.47 23.19
CA ARG A 24 14.13 4.01 22.08
C ARG A 24 14.97 4.55 20.92
N SER A 25 16.18 5.05 21.19
CA SER A 25 17.08 5.49 20.11
C SER A 25 17.76 4.34 19.37
N GLN A 26 17.67 3.10 19.87
CA GLN A 26 18.26 1.90 19.25
C GLN A 26 17.25 0.94 18.60
N THR A 27 15.93 1.09 18.82
CA THR A 27 14.94 0.37 18.00
C THR A 27 14.70 1.12 16.70
N GLY A 28 15.76 1.26 15.90
CA GLY A 28 15.65 1.57 14.49
C GLY A 28 15.10 0.34 13.77
N PHE A 29 13.82 0.03 13.97
CA PHE A 29 13.12 -0.81 13.02
C PHE A 29 13.04 -0.01 11.73
N ALA A 30 13.86 -0.36 10.74
CA ALA A 30 13.58 0.08 9.40
C ALA A 30 12.24 -0.59 9.01
N PRO A 31 11.29 0.13 8.40
CA PRO A 31 10.00 -0.44 8.00
C PRO A 31 10.15 -1.73 7.17
N LEU A 32 11.30 -1.93 6.51
CA LEU A 32 11.64 -3.13 5.73
C LEU A 32 12.28 -4.29 6.51
N ASP A 33 12.61 -4.13 7.80
CA ASP A 33 13.30 -5.18 8.57
C ASP A 33 12.42 -6.41 8.81
N ASP A 34 11.08 -6.26 8.85
CA ASP A 34 10.13 -7.38 8.93
C ASP A 34 9.86 -8.05 7.56
N TYR A 35 10.24 -7.39 6.46
CA TYR A 35 9.93 -7.82 5.10
C TYR A 35 11.15 -8.40 4.38
N GLN A 36 12.15 -8.90 5.12
CA GLN A 36 13.39 -9.45 4.55
C GLN A 36 13.13 -10.52 3.48
N VAL A 37 12.04 -11.29 3.59
CA VAL A 37 11.62 -12.27 2.57
C VAL A 37 11.30 -11.63 1.21
N LEU A 38 10.82 -10.38 1.18
CA LEU A 38 10.54 -9.64 -0.05
C LEU A 38 11.78 -8.91 -0.59
N LYS A 39 12.73 -8.54 0.28
CA LYS A 39 13.91 -7.74 -0.06
C LYS A 39 14.81 -8.44 -1.09
N GLU A 40 14.90 -9.76 -1.03
CA GLU A 40 15.82 -10.53 -1.88
C GLU A 40 15.28 -10.83 -3.30
N ASN A 41 13.97 -10.64 -3.54
CA ASN A 41 13.33 -11.06 -4.79
C ASN A 41 12.45 -9.97 -5.43
N LEU A 42 12.62 -8.70 -5.06
CA LEU A 42 11.88 -7.58 -5.65
C LEU A 42 12.45 -7.27 -7.05
N ASP A 43 12.19 -8.16 -8.00
CA ASP A 43 12.48 -7.93 -9.41
C ASP A 43 11.66 -6.75 -9.91
N LEU A 44 12.36 -5.78 -10.49
CA LEU A 44 11.74 -4.61 -11.14
C LEU A 44 11.03 -5.11 -12.39
N VAL A 45 9.70 -5.18 -12.33
CA VAL A 45 8.88 -5.58 -13.48
C VAL A 45 8.59 -4.34 -14.30
N ALA A 46 9.21 -4.23 -15.46
CA ALA A 46 8.89 -3.16 -16.41
C ALA A 46 7.41 -3.26 -16.80
N PRO A 47 6.67 -2.14 -16.86
CA PRO A 47 5.28 -2.17 -17.28
C PRO A 47 5.20 -2.63 -18.73
N VAL A 48 4.43 -3.70 -18.98
CA VAL A 48 4.05 -4.12 -20.33
C VAL A 48 3.15 -3.04 -20.92
N ASN A 49 3.48 -2.56 -22.13
CA ASN A 49 2.60 -1.67 -22.90
C ASN A 49 1.25 -2.37 -23.12
N SER A 50 0.29 -2.10 -22.26
CA SER A 50 -1.03 -2.70 -22.34
C SER A 50 -1.81 -2.08 -23.50
N THR A 51 -2.32 -2.94 -24.37
CA THR A 51 -3.51 -2.69 -25.19
C THR A 51 -4.63 -2.08 -24.34
N PRO A 52 -5.65 -1.40 -24.92
CA PRO A 52 -6.82 -0.95 -24.16
C PRO A 52 -7.59 -2.18 -23.65
N ASN A 53 -7.12 -2.72 -22.53
CA ASN A 53 -7.77 -3.81 -21.82
C ASN A 53 -8.86 -3.15 -20.99
N SER A 54 -10.10 -3.61 -21.17
CA SER A 54 -11.25 -3.07 -20.45
C SER A 54 -11.29 -3.52 -18.98
N SER A 55 -10.34 -4.35 -18.55
CA SER A 55 -10.21 -4.82 -17.17
C SER A 55 -9.08 -4.14 -16.41
N ALA A 56 -9.31 -3.79 -15.15
CA ALA A 56 -8.30 -3.23 -14.25
C ALA A 56 -8.27 -3.90 -12.88
N ILE A 57 -7.06 -4.11 -12.35
CA ILE A 57 -6.80 -4.30 -10.92
C ILE A 57 -6.50 -2.92 -10.35
N VAL A 58 -7.20 -2.52 -9.29
CA VAL A 58 -7.11 -1.16 -8.75
C VAL A 58 -6.77 -1.23 -7.27
N SER A 59 -5.83 -0.38 -6.83
CA SER A 59 -5.58 -0.13 -5.41
C SER A 59 -5.47 1.37 -5.17
N SER A 60 -5.31 1.79 -3.91
CA SER A 60 -5.17 3.20 -3.56
C SER A 60 -4.15 3.42 -2.46
N ILE A 61 -3.43 4.53 -2.54
CA ILE A 61 -2.52 5.02 -1.51
C ILE A 61 -2.88 6.48 -1.16
N CYS A 62 -3.17 6.72 0.12
CA CYS A 62 -3.59 8.05 0.59
C CYS A 62 -2.44 8.82 1.28
N ASN A 63 -1.42 8.10 1.74
CA ASN A 63 -0.22 8.65 2.36
C ASN A 63 0.96 7.66 2.24
N ASP A 64 2.18 8.15 2.47
CA ASP A 64 3.40 7.35 2.33
C ASP A 64 3.57 6.25 3.40
N ILE A 65 2.82 6.29 4.51
CA ILE A 65 2.92 5.23 5.54
C ILE A 65 2.39 3.88 5.05
N TYR A 66 1.51 3.87 4.03
CA TYR A 66 1.00 2.66 3.39
C TYR A 66 1.84 2.21 2.19
N LEU A 67 2.99 2.85 1.92
CA LEU A 67 3.81 2.52 0.76
C LEU A 67 4.23 1.04 0.76
N LEU A 68 4.76 0.53 1.87
CA LEU A 68 5.31 -0.82 1.91
C LEU A 68 4.25 -1.92 1.69
N PRO A 69 3.06 -1.87 2.33
CA PRO A 69 1.94 -2.73 1.97
C PRO A 69 1.59 -2.67 0.48
N VAL A 70 1.48 -1.48 -0.10
CA VAL A 70 1.15 -1.28 -1.52
C VAL A 70 2.22 -1.86 -2.45
N LEU A 71 3.51 -1.71 -2.10
CA LEU A 71 4.61 -2.32 -2.86
C LEU A 71 4.56 -3.85 -2.80
N THR A 72 4.21 -4.41 -1.64
CA THR A 72 4.02 -5.85 -1.45
C THR A 72 2.88 -6.37 -2.31
N LEU A 73 1.75 -5.67 -2.33
CA LEU A 73 0.61 -5.98 -3.20
C LEU A 73 1.02 -5.92 -4.68
N GLY A 74 1.62 -4.81 -5.12
CA GLY A 74 2.05 -4.61 -6.50
C GLY A 74 3.01 -5.70 -6.97
N TYR A 75 4.01 -6.04 -6.16
CA TYR A 75 4.93 -7.14 -6.43
C TYR A 75 4.20 -8.48 -6.53
N SER A 76 3.30 -8.80 -5.60
CA SER A 76 2.55 -10.06 -5.60
C SER A 76 1.65 -10.21 -6.84
N ILE A 77 1.00 -9.13 -7.29
CA ILE A 77 0.24 -9.10 -8.54
C ILE A 77 1.21 -9.35 -9.71
N SER A 78 2.29 -8.59 -9.79
CA SER A 78 3.25 -8.66 -10.88
C SER A 78 3.88 -10.04 -11.03
N LYS A 79 4.20 -10.70 -9.92
CA LYS A 79 4.71 -12.07 -9.89
C LYS A 79 3.74 -13.08 -10.52
N HIS A 80 2.44 -12.96 -10.26
CA HIS A 80 1.44 -13.90 -10.75
C HIS A 80 0.92 -13.58 -12.15
N TYR A 81 1.01 -12.32 -12.57
CA TYR A 81 0.57 -11.84 -13.89
C TYR A 81 1.72 -11.58 -14.87
N ALA A 82 2.96 -11.96 -14.53
CA ALA A 82 4.09 -11.92 -15.47
C ALA A 82 3.91 -12.94 -16.60
N ASP A 83 4.38 -12.61 -17.81
CA ASP A 83 4.24 -13.43 -19.03
C ASP A 83 4.83 -14.86 -18.90
N ASN A 84 5.69 -15.07 -17.91
CA ASN A 84 6.41 -16.31 -17.65
C ASN A 84 5.69 -17.20 -16.61
N ALA A 85 4.64 -16.66 -15.96
CA ALA A 85 3.86 -17.39 -14.97
C ALA A 85 3.06 -18.47 -15.70
N SER A 86 3.43 -19.71 -15.45
CA SER A 86 3.16 -20.88 -16.28
C SER A 86 1.68 -21.28 -16.27
N THR A 87 0.85 -20.58 -17.02
CA THR A 87 -0.43 -21.07 -17.53
C THR A 87 -0.61 -20.56 -18.96
N PRO A 88 -0.19 -21.33 -19.97
CA PRO A 88 -0.71 -21.19 -21.33
C PRO A 88 -2.14 -21.72 -21.32
N SER A 89 -3.07 -20.92 -20.83
CA SER A 89 -4.50 -21.20 -20.85
C SER A 89 -5.21 -19.93 -21.30
N ASP A 90 -5.43 -19.85 -22.61
CA ASP A 90 -6.58 -19.21 -23.25
C ASP A 90 -6.90 -17.74 -22.91
N SER A 91 -6.45 -16.86 -23.81
CA SER A 91 -7.17 -15.67 -24.30
C SER A 91 -7.42 -14.44 -23.41
N CYS A 92 -7.16 -14.43 -22.10
CA CYS A 92 -7.45 -13.24 -21.28
C CYS A 92 -6.24 -12.28 -21.17
N PRO A 93 -6.33 -11.04 -21.71
CA PRO A 93 -5.22 -10.10 -21.64
C PRO A 93 -5.00 -9.61 -20.20
N SER A 94 -3.75 -9.43 -19.80
CA SER A 94 -3.40 -8.97 -18.45
C SER A 94 -4.09 -7.63 -18.12
N PRO A 95 -4.86 -7.53 -17.02
CA PRO A 95 -5.58 -6.31 -16.68
C PRO A 95 -4.62 -5.16 -16.39
N ARG A 96 -5.06 -3.92 -16.65
CA ARG A 96 -4.33 -2.71 -16.24
C ARG A 96 -4.21 -2.69 -14.72
N ARG A 97 -3.07 -2.26 -14.18
CA ARG A 97 -2.84 -2.21 -12.73
C ARG A 97 -2.77 -0.76 -12.31
N LEU A 98 -3.83 -0.22 -11.72
CA LEU A 98 -3.94 1.19 -11.37
C LEU A 98 -3.71 1.39 -9.87
N LEU A 99 -2.95 2.42 -9.52
CA LEU A 99 -2.79 2.89 -8.14
C LEU A 99 -3.33 4.31 -8.01
N PHE A 100 -4.50 4.44 -7.38
CA PHE A 100 -5.07 5.74 -7.04
C PHE A 100 -4.21 6.47 -6.03
N TYR A 101 -3.95 7.74 -6.30
CA TYR A 101 -3.30 8.63 -5.34
C TYR A 101 -3.88 10.04 -5.42
N ILE A 102 -3.81 10.75 -4.30
CA ILE A 102 -4.20 12.17 -4.24
C ILE A 102 -2.95 13.02 -4.55
N PRO A 103 -2.95 13.84 -5.61
CA PRO A 103 -1.83 14.72 -5.93
C PRO A 103 -1.42 15.59 -4.74
N GLY A 104 -0.11 15.69 -4.50
CA GLY A 104 0.46 16.46 -3.40
C GLY A 104 0.47 15.76 -2.03
N ARG A 105 -0.16 14.58 -1.89
CA ARG A 105 -0.13 13.79 -0.63
C ARG A 105 0.86 12.64 -0.63
N ILE A 106 1.29 12.21 -1.81
CA ILE A 106 2.24 11.11 -2.00
C ILE A 106 3.56 11.67 -2.55
N SER A 107 4.68 11.20 -2.00
CA SER A 107 5.99 11.67 -2.46
C SER A 107 6.34 11.12 -3.87
N PRO A 108 7.09 11.89 -4.70
CA PRO A 108 7.55 11.39 -5.99
C PRO A 108 8.34 10.06 -5.92
N PRO A 109 9.21 9.82 -4.92
CA PRO A 109 9.86 8.52 -4.75
C PRO A 109 8.86 7.36 -4.52
N ALA A 110 7.80 7.57 -3.73
CA ALA A 110 6.77 6.57 -3.50
C ALA A 110 6.04 6.18 -4.80
N LEU A 111 5.70 7.16 -5.65
CA LEU A 111 5.10 6.92 -6.97
C LEU A 111 6.05 6.17 -7.90
N CYS A 112 7.34 6.48 -7.88
CA CYS A 112 8.37 5.79 -8.66
C CYS A 112 8.49 4.31 -8.25
N LEU A 113 8.53 4.03 -6.94
CA LEU A 113 8.57 2.66 -6.44
C LEU A 113 7.30 1.87 -6.78
N ALA A 114 6.13 2.49 -6.67
CA ALA A 114 4.87 1.88 -7.08
C ALA A 114 4.88 1.51 -8.57
N HIS A 115 5.38 2.41 -9.42
CA HIS A 115 5.58 2.15 -10.84
C HIS A 115 6.56 0.99 -11.11
N ALA A 116 7.65 0.92 -10.34
CA ALA A 116 8.66 -0.12 -10.47
C ALA A 116 8.16 -1.53 -10.11
N VAL A 117 7.14 -1.64 -9.25
CA VAL A 117 6.49 -2.93 -8.94
C VAL A 117 5.30 -3.25 -9.87
N GLY A 118 5.15 -2.49 -10.96
CA GLY A 118 4.14 -2.73 -11.99
C GLY A 118 2.76 -2.12 -11.71
N LEU A 119 2.64 -1.18 -10.76
CA LEU A 119 1.42 -0.39 -10.55
C LEU A 119 1.53 0.93 -11.32
N THR A 120 0.58 1.25 -12.20
CA THR A 120 0.51 2.55 -12.87
C THR A 120 -0.15 3.58 -11.95
N PRO A 121 0.58 4.63 -11.49
CA PRO A 121 -0.03 5.67 -10.68
C PRO A 121 -1.10 6.42 -11.47
N HIS A 122 -2.27 6.58 -10.86
CA HIS A 122 -3.42 7.26 -11.44
C HIS A 122 -3.91 8.34 -10.47
N PRO A 123 -3.78 9.63 -10.81
CA PRO A 123 -4.21 10.71 -9.93
C PRO A 123 -5.73 10.73 -9.82
N VAL A 124 -6.24 10.90 -8.60
CA VAL A 124 -7.67 11.05 -8.32
C VAL A 124 -7.93 12.25 -7.41
N THR A 125 -9.11 12.82 -7.54
CA THR A 125 -9.57 13.91 -6.67
C THR A 125 -9.96 13.33 -5.30
N TYR A 126 -9.57 14.01 -4.23
CA TYR A 126 -10.02 13.67 -2.88
C TYR A 126 -11.55 13.79 -2.80
N ILE A 127 -12.19 12.74 -2.28
CA ILE A 127 -13.63 12.71 -2.05
C ILE A 127 -13.85 12.87 -0.54
N GLU A 128 -14.52 13.95 -0.15
CA GLU A 128 -14.85 14.21 1.25
C GLU A 128 -15.90 13.23 1.79
N PRO A 129 -15.82 12.84 3.06
CA PRO A 129 -16.88 12.07 3.71
C PRO A 129 -18.19 12.89 3.74
N PRO A 130 -19.36 12.24 3.65
CA PRO A 130 -20.65 12.90 3.75
C PRO A 130 -20.85 13.54 5.12
N HIS A 131 -21.80 14.47 5.22
CA HIS A 131 -22.11 15.19 6.46
C HIS A 131 -20.88 15.83 7.12
N ASN A 132 -19.93 16.32 6.31
CA ASN A 132 -18.66 16.91 6.77
C ASN A 132 -17.85 15.98 7.70
N GLY A 133 -17.98 14.66 7.54
CA GLY A 133 -17.26 13.68 8.35
C GLY A 133 -17.87 13.43 9.73
N GLU A 134 -19.11 13.85 10.00
CA GLU A 134 -19.80 13.49 11.24
C GLU A 134 -19.85 11.96 11.40
N GLY A 135 -19.32 11.47 12.53
CA GLY A 135 -19.22 10.03 12.81
C GLY A 135 -18.08 9.30 12.10
N VAL A 136 -17.29 9.96 11.25
CA VAL A 136 -16.11 9.39 10.58
C VAL A 136 -14.87 9.69 11.41
N TYR A 137 -14.20 8.64 11.88
CA TYR A 137 -12.91 8.83 12.57
C TYR A 137 -11.87 9.32 11.56
N HIS A 138 -11.09 10.35 11.93
CA HIS A 138 -10.23 11.12 11.01
C HIS A 138 -9.31 10.26 10.12
N ARG A 139 -8.80 9.12 10.61
CA ARG A 139 -7.97 8.21 9.81
C ARG A 139 -8.69 7.56 8.62
N PHE A 140 -10.01 7.59 8.61
CA PHE A 140 -10.87 7.02 7.58
C PHE A 140 -11.42 8.08 6.63
N ALA A 141 -11.07 9.36 6.80
CA ALA A 141 -11.56 10.43 5.94
C ALA A 141 -11.24 10.16 4.45
N ASP A 142 -10.06 9.61 4.17
CA ASP A 142 -9.61 9.32 2.81
C ASP A 142 -10.27 8.08 2.18
N GLN A 143 -11.02 7.28 2.94
CA GLN A 143 -11.63 6.03 2.44
C GLN A 143 -12.64 6.28 1.32
N TYR A 144 -13.29 7.44 1.32
CA TYR A 144 -14.23 7.82 0.27
C TYR A 144 -13.55 8.06 -1.08
N THR A 145 -12.24 8.34 -1.10
CA THR A 145 -11.48 8.49 -2.35
C THR A 145 -11.43 7.19 -3.16
N LYS A 146 -11.65 6.02 -2.53
CA LYS A 146 -11.85 4.74 -3.22
C LYS A 146 -13.04 4.78 -4.17
N LEU A 147 -14.01 5.68 -3.94
CA LEU A 147 -15.16 5.89 -4.82
C LEU A 147 -14.80 6.45 -6.21
N ALA A 148 -13.54 6.85 -6.44
CA ALA A 148 -13.06 7.15 -7.78
C ALA A 148 -13.11 5.94 -8.73
N LEU A 149 -13.28 4.71 -8.21
CA LEU A 149 -13.51 3.49 -8.99
C LEU A 149 -14.66 3.65 -9.99
N TRP A 150 -15.73 4.34 -9.59
CA TRP A 150 -16.93 4.52 -10.40
C TRP A 150 -16.76 5.53 -11.54
N ALA A 151 -15.59 6.16 -11.67
CA ALA A 151 -15.24 7.05 -12.78
C ALA A 151 -14.26 6.41 -13.78
N LEU A 152 -13.89 5.13 -13.58
CA LEU A 152 -12.94 4.44 -14.45
C LEU A 152 -13.50 4.12 -15.84
N ASP A 153 -14.82 4.12 -15.99
CA ASP A 153 -15.51 4.02 -17.28
C ASP A 153 -15.09 5.15 -18.24
N GLN A 154 -14.82 6.35 -17.70
CA GLN A 154 -14.39 7.52 -18.45
C GLN A 154 -13.00 7.33 -19.10
N ILE A 155 -12.21 6.37 -18.63
CA ILE A 155 -10.89 6.02 -19.18
C ILE A 155 -10.87 4.63 -19.84
N GLY A 156 -12.05 4.11 -20.19
CA GLY A 156 -12.23 2.87 -20.95
C GLY A 156 -12.07 1.58 -20.13
N ILE A 157 -12.22 1.63 -18.81
CA ILE A 157 -12.29 0.44 -17.97
C ILE A 157 -13.75 0.05 -17.79
N GLU A 158 -14.11 -1.15 -18.26
CA GLU A 158 -15.45 -1.74 -18.12
C GLU A 158 -15.58 -2.59 -16.86
N ARG A 159 -14.47 -3.21 -16.41
CA ARG A 159 -14.44 -4.12 -15.27
C ARG A 159 -13.27 -3.79 -14.36
N ALA A 160 -13.51 -3.69 -13.06
CA ALA A 160 -12.46 -3.41 -12.09
C ALA A 160 -12.56 -4.32 -10.87
N VAL A 161 -11.41 -4.86 -10.45
CA VAL A 161 -11.26 -5.54 -9.16
C VAL A 161 -10.45 -4.61 -8.27
N TYR A 162 -11.08 -4.11 -7.21
CA TYR A 162 -10.40 -3.30 -6.22
C TYR A 162 -9.79 -4.17 -5.12
N LEU A 163 -8.51 -3.94 -4.84
CA LEU A 163 -7.76 -4.59 -3.77
C LEU A 163 -7.22 -3.51 -2.82
N ASP A 164 -7.57 -3.64 -1.54
CA ASP A 164 -6.98 -2.78 -0.51
C ASP A 164 -5.46 -2.92 -0.48
N GLY A 165 -4.75 -1.81 -0.20
CA GLY A 165 -3.29 -1.77 -0.22
C GLY A 165 -2.61 -2.69 0.81
N ASP A 166 -3.36 -3.23 1.75
CA ASP A 166 -2.93 -4.20 2.78
C ASP A 166 -3.27 -5.66 2.44
N THR A 167 -3.61 -5.94 1.18
CA THR A 167 -3.86 -7.29 0.67
C THR A 167 -2.61 -7.93 0.04
N ILE A 168 -2.67 -9.24 -0.20
CA ILE A 168 -1.62 -9.99 -0.91
C ILE A 168 -2.24 -10.96 -1.92
N VAL A 169 -1.70 -11.00 -3.14
CA VAL A 169 -2.13 -11.92 -4.19
C VAL A 169 -1.27 -13.17 -4.15
N ARG A 170 -1.91 -14.34 -4.12
CA ARG A 170 -1.23 -15.66 -4.03
C ARG A 170 -1.34 -16.52 -5.29
N ARG A 171 -2.18 -16.11 -6.23
CA ARG A 171 -2.39 -16.73 -7.56
C ARG A 171 -3.11 -15.74 -8.46
N ARG A 172 -3.13 -16.00 -9.77
CA ARG A 172 -4.02 -15.29 -10.71
C ARG A 172 -5.48 -15.49 -10.30
N PHE A 173 -6.28 -14.45 -10.52
CA PHE A 173 -7.69 -14.39 -10.16
C PHE A 173 -8.53 -13.89 -11.35
N ASP A 174 -8.23 -14.38 -12.54
CA ASP A 174 -8.88 -13.95 -13.78
C ASP A 174 -10.41 -14.18 -13.73
N GLU A 175 -10.86 -15.16 -12.94
CA GLU A 175 -12.28 -15.47 -12.71
C GLU A 175 -13.10 -14.31 -12.09
N LEU A 176 -12.44 -13.29 -11.53
CA LEU A 176 -13.12 -12.12 -10.97
C LEU A 176 -13.52 -11.09 -12.04
N PHE A 177 -13.10 -11.30 -13.29
CA PHE A 177 -13.41 -10.43 -14.42
C PHE A 177 -14.50 -11.00 -15.35
N ASP A 178 -15.01 -12.20 -15.08
CA ASP A 178 -16.00 -12.92 -15.89
C ASP A 178 -17.46 -12.55 -15.56
#